data_AF-X2BZT3-F1
#
_entry.id   AF-X2BZT3-F1
#
_cell.length_a   1.000
_cell.length_b   1.000
_cell.length_c   1.000
_cell.angle_alpha   90.00
_cell.angle_beta   90.00
_cell.angle_gamma   90.00
#
_symmetry.space_group_name_H-M   'P 1'
#
loop_
_entity.id
_entity.type
_entity.pdbx_description
1 polymer ?
#
loop_
_entity_poly.entity_id
_entity_poly.type
_entity_poly.pdbx_seq_one_letter_code
_entity_poly.pdbx_strand_id
1 'polypeptide(L)'
;RYIKAHGSVTEASYPYEAIDDVCRFDSNDVVATLTGYVAIPEGDEAALLEASANIGPISVAIDASRLSFQLYNSGVYYESRCSSTTLDHAVPA
;
A
#
# COMPACT_ATOMS: atom_id res chain seq x y z
N ARG A 1 0.35 -0.08 -11.97
CA ARG A 1 0.21 -0.32 -13.43
C ARG A 1 -1.18 0.04 -13.95
N TYR A 2 -2.25 -0.51 -13.38
CA TYR A 2 -3.63 -0.21 -13.78
C TYR A 2 -3.96 1.29 -13.84
N ILE A 3 -3.72 2.03 -12.74
CA ILE A 3 -3.99 3.49 -12.67
C ILE A 3 -3.22 4.29 -13.74
N LYS A 4 -2.03 3.82 -14.17
CA LYS A 4 -1.30 4.45 -15.26
C LYS A 4 -1.98 4.29 -16.62
N ALA A 5 -2.68 3.17 -16.83
CA ALA A 5 -3.38 2.87 -18.07
C ALA A 5 -4.80 3.47 -18.13
N HIS A 6 -5.49 3.56 -16.99
CA HIS A 6 -6.91 3.92 -16.94
C HIS A 6 -7.23 5.14 -16.08
N GLY A 7 -6.44 5.42 -15.05
CA GLY A 7 -6.75 6.40 -14.00
C GLY A 7 -7.39 5.76 -12.76
N SER A 8 -7.67 6.61 -11.77
CA SER A 8 -8.37 6.28 -10.53
C SER A 8 -9.57 7.20 -10.37
N VAL A 9 -10.65 6.65 -9.83
CA VAL A 9 -11.88 7.35 -9.48
C VAL A 9 -11.93 7.59 -7.96
N THR A 10 -12.96 8.27 -7.49
CA THR A 10 -13.17 8.50 -6.05
C THR A 10 -13.92 7.35 -5.39
N GLU A 11 -13.73 7.18 -4.07
CA GLU A 11 -14.54 6.25 -3.27
C GLU A 11 -16.05 6.55 -3.37
N ALA A 12 -16.43 7.82 -3.50
CA ALA A 12 -17.84 8.20 -3.63
C ALA A 12 -18.47 7.74 -4.95
N SER A 13 -17.70 7.69 -6.05
CA SER A 13 -18.18 7.22 -7.36
C SER A 13 -18.02 5.70 -7.54
N TYR A 14 -17.12 5.07 -6.80
CA TYR A 14 -16.96 3.62 -6.76
C TYR A 14 -16.69 3.15 -5.31
N PRO A 15 -17.75 2.91 -4.52
CA PRO A 15 -17.62 2.49 -3.13
C PRO A 15 -17.02 1.09 -2.97
N TYR A 16 -16.28 0.88 -1.88
CA TYR A 16 -15.73 -0.40 -1.51
C TYR A 16 -16.79 -1.34 -0.92
N GLU A 17 -16.92 -2.53 -1.49
CA GLU A 17 -17.96 -3.53 -1.14
C GLU A 17 -17.38 -4.77 -0.45
N ALA A 18 -16.06 -4.85 -0.25
CA ALA A 18 -15.35 -5.99 0.36
C ALA A 18 -15.61 -7.35 -0.34
N ILE A 19 -15.98 -7.33 -1.61
CA ILE A 19 -16.17 -8.49 -2.47
C ILE A 19 -15.58 -8.22 -3.85
N ASP A 20 -15.13 -9.28 -4.51
CA ASP A 20 -14.79 -9.20 -5.93
C ASP A 20 -16.09 -9.17 -6.75
N ASP A 21 -16.16 -8.25 -7.71
CA ASP A 21 -17.31 -8.08 -8.60
C ASP A 21 -16.85 -7.67 -10.01
N VAL A 22 -17.79 -7.60 -10.94
CA VAL A 22 -17.54 -7.11 -12.30
C VAL A 22 -17.07 -5.66 -12.25
N CYS A 23 -16.00 -5.35 -12.97
CA CYS A 23 -15.45 -3.99 -13.06
C CYS A 23 -16.50 -3.02 -13.63
N ARG A 24 -16.83 -1.98 -12.85
CA ARG A 24 -17.77 -0.90 -13.20
C ARG A 24 -17.06 0.42 -13.52
N PHE A 25 -15.80 0.36 -13.92
CA PHE A 25 -15.00 1.56 -14.20
C PHE A 25 -15.62 2.41 -15.31
N ASP A 26 -15.81 3.70 -15.04
CA ASP A 26 -16.16 4.73 -16.03
C ASP A 26 -15.00 5.73 -16.17
N SER A 27 -14.50 5.90 -17.39
CA SER A 27 -13.43 6.87 -17.68
C SER A 27 -13.84 8.32 -17.44
N ASN A 28 -15.14 8.63 -17.43
CA ASN A 28 -15.64 9.97 -17.16
C ASN A 28 -15.48 10.38 -15.69
N ASP A 29 -15.33 9.41 -14.78
CA ASP A 29 -15.19 9.64 -13.33
C ASP A 29 -13.73 9.73 -12.87
N VAL A 30 -12.76 9.71 -13.79
CA VAL A 30 -11.33 9.72 -13.47
C VAL A 30 -10.94 11.07 -12.84
N VAL A 31 -10.36 11.00 -11.64
CA VAL A 31 -9.87 12.18 -10.90
C VAL A 31 -8.35 12.21 -10.72
N ALA A 32 -7.69 11.07 -10.88
CA ALA A 32 -6.24 10.96 -10.73
C ALA A 32 -5.63 9.99 -11.75
N THR A 33 -4.43 10.31 -12.21
CA THR A 33 -3.65 9.45 -13.12
C THR A 33 -2.23 9.30 -12.59
N LEU A 34 -1.53 8.26 -13.06
CA LEU A 34 -0.17 7.95 -12.63
C LEU A 34 0.79 7.99 -13.82
N THR A 35 1.80 8.83 -13.77
CA THR A 35 2.83 8.92 -14.82
C THR A 35 3.85 7.77 -14.72
N GLY A 36 4.11 7.27 -13.51
CA GLY A 36 5.07 6.20 -13.24
C GLY A 36 5.11 5.81 -11.78
N TYR A 37 5.95 4.82 -11.47
CA TYR A 37 6.26 4.39 -10.11
C TYR A 37 7.74 4.00 -10.04
N VAL A 38 8.33 4.13 -8.86
CA VAL A 38 9.72 3.80 -8.58
C VAL A 38 9.73 2.80 -7.42
N ALA A 39 10.64 1.83 -7.47
CA ALA A 39 10.88 0.91 -6.37
C ALA A 39 12.10 1.38 -5.58
N ILE A 40 11.97 1.42 -4.26
CA ILE A 40 13.09 1.62 -3.35
C ILE A 40 13.93 0.32 -3.34
N PRO A 41 15.27 0.41 -3.22
CA PRO A 41 16.11 -0.77 -3.08
C PRO A 41 15.63 -1.68 -1.94
N GLU A 42 15.58 -2.98 -2.21
CA GLU A 42 15.07 -3.97 -1.25
C GLU A 42 15.88 -3.94 0.05
N GLY A 43 15.20 -3.83 1.19
CA GLY A 43 15.82 -3.82 2.52
C GLY A 43 16.54 -2.53 2.91
N ASP A 44 16.49 -1.47 2.09
CA ASP A 44 17.15 -0.20 2.39
C ASP A 44 16.24 0.77 3.16
N GLU A 45 16.27 0.67 4.49
CA GLU A 45 15.47 1.53 5.38
C GLU A 45 15.92 3.01 5.34
N ALA A 46 17.18 3.30 4.98
CA ALA A 46 17.66 4.67 4.85
C ALA A 46 17.07 5.34 3.60
N ALA A 47 17.04 4.63 2.47
CA ALA A 47 16.37 5.10 1.26
C ALA A 47 14.84 5.22 1.46
N LEU A 48 14.22 4.31 2.23
CA LEU A 48 12.81 4.42 2.60
C LEU A 48 12.53 5.66 3.45
N LEU A 49 13.37 5.94 4.45
CA LEU A 49 13.27 7.14 5.27
C LEU A 49 13.38 8.41 4.41
N GLU A 50 14.36 8.47 3.52
CA GLU A 50 14.55 9.61 2.61
C GLU A 50 13.34 9.82 1.70
N ALA A 51 12.79 8.73 1.13
CA ALA A 51 11.60 8.78 0.28
C ALA A 51 10.36 9.26 1.06
N SER A 52 10.13 8.71 2.25
CA SER A 52 9.00 9.10 3.10
C SER A 52 9.08 10.59 3.47
N ALA A 53 10.29 11.07 3.82
CA ALA A 53 10.51 12.46 4.22
C ALA A 53 10.34 13.46 3.06
N ASN A 54 10.78 13.09 1.85
CA ASN A 54 10.89 14.04 0.74
C ASN A 54 9.77 13.92 -0.31
N ILE A 55 9.10 12.77 -0.40
CA ILE A 55 8.06 12.49 -1.41
C ILE A 55 6.68 12.41 -0.76
N GLY A 56 6.58 11.74 0.40
CA GLY A 56 5.31 11.50 1.11
C GLY A 56 5.07 10.01 1.37
N PRO A 57 3.81 9.60 1.61
CA PRO A 57 3.48 8.21 1.96
C PRO A 57 3.95 7.20 0.91
N ILE A 58 4.56 6.11 1.38
CA ILE A 58 5.14 5.07 0.54
C ILE A 58 4.38 3.75 0.74
N SER A 59 3.97 3.08 -0.33
CA SER A 59 3.41 1.73 -0.21
C SER A 59 4.50 0.72 0.14
N VAL A 60 4.32 -0.03 1.23
CA VAL A 60 5.23 -1.09 1.68
C VAL A 60 4.47 -2.40 1.91
N ALA A 61 5.20 -3.52 1.98
CA ALA A 61 4.66 -4.82 2.34
C ALA A 61 5.36 -5.34 3.61
N ILE A 62 4.59 -5.98 4.49
CA ILE A 62 5.04 -6.51 5.78
C ILE A 62 4.54 -7.96 5.96
N ASP A 63 5.15 -8.70 6.89
CA ASP A 63 4.60 -9.93 7.46
C ASP A 63 3.64 -9.57 8.63
N ALA A 64 2.34 -9.67 8.38
CA ALA A 64 1.28 -9.44 9.35
C ALA A 64 0.70 -10.74 9.92
N SER A 65 1.32 -11.90 9.66
CA SER A 65 0.80 -13.23 10.02
C SER A 65 0.77 -13.51 11.54
N ARG A 66 1.40 -12.66 12.34
CA ARG A 66 1.63 -12.88 13.77
C ARG A 66 0.48 -12.35 14.61
N LEU A 67 0.04 -13.15 15.59
CA LEU A 67 -1.02 -12.75 16.54
C LEU A 67 -0.64 -11.49 17.35
N SER A 68 0.65 -11.28 17.59
CA SER A 68 1.20 -10.07 18.20
C SER A 68 0.89 -8.81 17.37
N PHE A 69 0.87 -8.90 16.04
CA PHE A 69 0.44 -7.81 15.16
C PHE A 69 -1.08 -7.62 15.21
N GLN A 70 -1.85 -8.70 15.10
CA GLN A 70 -3.32 -8.65 15.13
C GLN A 70 -3.87 -8.02 16.42
N LEU A 71 -3.22 -8.26 17.56
CA LEU A 71 -3.62 -7.75 18.87
C LEU A 71 -2.80 -6.53 19.31
N TYR A 72 -1.94 -5.98 18.44
CA TYR A 72 -1.17 -4.79 18.73
C TYR A 72 -2.11 -3.61 19.06
N ASN A 73 -1.73 -2.80 20.04
CA ASN A 73 -2.57 -1.71 20.53
C ASN A 73 -1.81 -0.38 20.68
N SER A 74 -0.58 -0.40 21.18
CA SER A 74 0.22 0.81 21.40
C SER A 74 1.70 0.49 21.62
N GLY A 75 2.56 1.50 21.48
CA GLY A 75 4.02 1.41 21.66
C GLY A 75 4.80 1.42 20.34
N VAL A 76 5.96 0.77 20.34
CA VAL A 76 6.71 0.47 19.11
C VAL A 76 6.62 -1.03 18.90
N TYR A 77 5.99 -1.44 17.80
CA TYR A 77 5.82 -2.85 17.49
C TYR A 77 7.15 -3.48 17.03
N TYR A 78 7.49 -4.63 17.61
CA TYR A 78 8.63 -5.44 17.21
C TYR A 78 8.30 -6.92 17.44
N GLU A 79 8.56 -7.77 16.44
CA GLU A 79 8.31 -9.21 16.50
C GLU A 79 9.51 -9.94 15.91
N SER A 80 10.22 -10.72 16.73
CA SER A 80 11.46 -11.40 16.35
C SER A 80 11.25 -12.52 15.33
N ARG A 81 10.01 -13.01 15.17
CA ARG A 81 9.66 -14.02 14.17
C ARG A 81 9.05 -13.41 12.90
N CYS A 82 9.03 -12.08 12.77
CA CYS A 82 8.62 -11.41 11.54
C CYS A 82 9.57 -11.80 10.40
N SER A 83 9.02 -12.24 9.28
CA SER A 83 9.79 -12.57 8.08
C SER A 83 10.03 -11.33 7.23
N SER A 84 11.28 -11.10 6.81
CA SER A 84 11.61 -10.05 5.84
C SER A 84 11.31 -10.43 4.39
N THR A 85 10.88 -11.67 4.13
CA THR A 85 10.68 -12.21 2.76
C THR A 85 9.31 -12.83 2.55
N THR A 86 8.63 -13.27 3.62
CA THR A 86 7.27 -13.81 3.57
C THR A 86 6.27 -12.69 3.84
N LEU A 87 6.18 -11.74 2.91
CA LEU A 87 5.31 -10.57 3.04
C LEU A 87 3.89 -10.91 2.57
N ASP A 88 2.89 -10.55 3.37
CA ASP A 88 1.49 -10.94 3.14
C ASP A 88 0.48 -9.79 3.28
N HIS A 89 0.93 -8.61 3.68
CA HIS A 89 0.06 -7.46 3.90
C HIS A 89 0.68 -6.16 3.38
N ALA A 90 -0.11 -5.35 2.68
CA ALA A 90 0.31 -4.06 2.14
C ALA A 90 -0.22 -2.90 3.01
N VAL A 91 0.67 -1.97 3.39
CA VAL A 91 0.34 -0.81 4.23
C VAL A 91 1.06 0.45 3.71
N PRO A 92 0.57 1.65 4.03
CA PRO A 92 1.35 2.87 3.85
C PRO A 92 2.40 3.02 4.98
N ALA A 93 3.60 3.45 4.60
CA ALA A 93 4.68 3.90 5.50
C ALA A 93 4.91 5.41 5.35
#